data_AF-A0A5C0WCV1-F1
#
_entry.id   AF-A0A5C0WCV1-F1
#
_cell.length_a   1.000
_cell.length_b   1.000
_cell.length_c   1.000
_cell.angle_alpha   90.00
_cell.angle_beta   90.00
_cell.angle_gamma   90.00
#
_symmetry.space_group_name_H-M   'P 1'
#
loop_
_entity.id
_entity.type
_entity.pdbx_description
1 polymer ?
#
loop_
_entity_poly.entity_id
_entity_poly.type
_entity_poly.pdbx_seq_one_letter_code
_entity_poly.pdbx_strand_id
1 'polypeptide(L)'
;MEKFLLILSLLIVALFGCSNQSVSTDSMTSENNLTASSKKEKETQKTHEISSEDKKIIQSIKNKEYDQVIEETRNLKNEFKKDYYFIASAYKKLEELKDVDVSLDNYDTYTYVDAMLDKVDHKNSHEDLDFLQTQDNNKKNINALQKGKNDQIEENIKESEKVERSTAIEERTNNPQNVSVGMTKEEVLIEGWGKPEKVKTTQTADQTLEQWIYKGNKYLYFENGILSTISY
;
A
#
# COMPACT_ATOMS: atom_id res chain seq x y z
N MET A 1 1.50 22.67 55.80
CA MET A 1 0.60 23.12 54.71
C MET A 1 1.04 22.33 53.48
N GLU A 2 0.31 21.44 52.82
CA GLU A 2 -1.08 20.95 52.83
C GLU A 2 -0.98 19.47 52.34
N LYS A 3 -1.48 18.48 53.08
CA LYS A 3 -2.77 17.78 52.87
C LYS A 3 -3.09 17.44 51.41
N PHE A 4 -3.08 16.14 51.06
CA PHE A 4 -4.21 15.48 50.41
C PHE A 4 -4.02 13.95 50.47
N LEU A 5 -4.66 13.31 51.45
CA LEU A 5 -4.85 11.86 51.53
C LEU A 5 -6.26 11.58 50.99
N LEU A 6 -6.34 10.92 49.84
CA LEU A 6 -7.61 10.45 49.29
C LEU A 6 -7.92 9.04 49.83
N ILE A 7 -9.08 9.00 50.48
CA ILE A 7 -9.77 7.84 51.04
C ILE A 7 -10.33 7.01 49.88
N LEU A 8 -10.05 5.70 49.84
CA LEU A 8 -10.86 4.75 49.08
C LEU A 8 -11.52 3.77 50.04
N SER A 9 -12.80 4.02 50.29
CA SER A 9 -13.68 3.18 51.08
C SER A 9 -14.09 1.94 50.30
N LEU A 10 -13.74 0.79 50.88
CA LEU A 10 -14.68 -0.24 51.34
C LEU A 10 -15.77 -0.77 50.38
N LEU A 11 -15.74 -2.11 50.28
CA LEU A 11 -16.84 -3.04 50.56
C LEU A 11 -17.67 -3.53 49.35
N ILE A 12 -17.43 -4.78 48.94
CA ILE A 12 -18.50 -5.68 48.49
C ILE A 12 -18.40 -7.01 49.24
N VAL A 13 -19.50 -7.30 49.90
CA VAL A 13 -19.82 -8.48 50.71
C VAL A 13 -20.32 -9.60 49.79
N ALA A 14 -19.65 -10.74 49.88
CA ALA A 14 -20.15 -12.07 50.17
C ALA A 14 -21.50 -12.60 49.57
N LEU A 15 -21.38 -13.80 48.99
CA LEU A 15 -22.16 -15.04 49.18
C LEU A 15 -23.05 -15.56 48.05
N PHE A 16 -23.00 -16.90 47.98
CA PHE A 16 -23.87 -17.89 47.32
C PHE A 16 -23.59 -18.15 45.82
N GLY A 17 -23.36 -19.39 45.37
CA GLY A 17 -23.52 -20.69 46.02
C GLY A 17 -22.98 -21.87 45.22
N CYS A 18 -23.08 -23.03 45.89
CA CYS A 18 -22.78 -24.43 45.55
C CYS A 18 -22.92 -24.82 44.06
N SER A 19 -22.18 -25.81 43.54
CA SER A 19 -22.16 -27.19 44.04
C SER A 19 -20.94 -28.00 43.58
N ASN A 20 -20.43 -28.81 44.51
CA ASN A 20 -19.53 -29.94 44.34
C ASN A 20 -20.07 -30.99 43.36
N GLN A 21 -19.17 -31.64 42.63
CA GLN A 21 -18.84 -33.09 42.70
C GLN A 21 -17.75 -33.39 41.66
N SER A 22 -16.63 -34.08 41.88
CA SER A 22 -15.84 -34.54 43.02
C SER A 22 -14.60 -35.18 42.40
N VAL A 23 -13.42 -34.96 42.99
CA VAL A 23 -12.30 -35.93 43.13
C VAL A 23 -11.59 -36.32 41.81
N SER A 24 -10.29 -36.05 41.60
CA SER A 24 -9.16 -36.37 42.48
C SER A 24 -8.01 -35.35 42.42
N THR A 25 -7.51 -35.04 43.62
CA THR A 25 -6.12 -34.80 44.09
C THR A 25 -5.02 -35.45 43.25
N ASP A 26 -3.75 -35.01 43.20
CA ASP A 26 -2.94 -33.99 43.88
C ASP A 26 -1.67 -33.84 42.99
N SER A 27 -1.16 -32.63 42.72
CA SER A 27 0.00 -32.00 43.41
C SER A 27 1.30 -32.82 43.28
N MET A 28 2.48 -32.36 42.84
CA MET A 28 3.15 -31.06 42.60
C MET A 28 4.29 -31.34 41.56
N THR A 29 4.97 -30.43 40.87
CA THR A 29 5.68 -29.21 41.29
C THR A 29 6.11 -28.37 40.08
N SER A 30 6.16 -27.05 40.31
CA SER A 30 7.15 -26.06 39.82
C SER A 30 7.23 -25.66 38.35
N GLU A 31 6.66 -24.47 38.12
CA GLU A 31 7.32 -23.24 37.67
C GLU A 31 8.03 -23.14 36.30
N ASN A 32 7.55 -22.11 35.58
CA ASN A 32 8.25 -21.21 34.67
C ASN A 32 8.66 -21.77 33.29
N ASN A 33 7.93 -21.34 32.25
CA ASN A 33 8.44 -20.24 31.43
C ASN A 33 7.41 -19.74 30.41
N LEU A 34 7.45 -18.42 30.22
CA LEU A 34 6.90 -17.71 29.08
C LEU A 34 7.27 -18.41 27.77
N THR A 35 6.33 -18.48 26.84
CA THR A 35 6.63 -18.13 25.44
C THR A 35 5.33 -17.85 24.69
N ALA A 36 5.24 -16.61 24.22
CA ALA A 36 4.37 -16.24 23.12
C ALA A 36 4.59 -17.23 21.96
N SER A 37 3.50 -17.82 21.47
CA SER A 37 3.52 -18.52 20.20
C SER A 37 2.38 -18.00 19.34
N SER A 38 2.81 -17.24 18.34
CA SER A 38 2.05 -16.82 17.16
C SER A 38 1.27 -18.00 16.58
N LYS A 39 -0.06 -17.93 16.62
CA LYS A 39 -0.91 -18.75 15.75
C LYS A 39 -0.84 -18.19 14.34
N LYS A 40 0.04 -18.78 13.54
CA LYS A 40 -0.04 -18.75 12.08
C LYS A 40 -1.19 -19.71 11.71
N GLU A 41 -2.35 -19.17 11.37
CA GLU A 41 -3.48 -19.98 10.90
C GLU A 41 -3.12 -20.66 9.58
N LYS A 42 -3.34 -21.97 9.54
CA LYS A 42 -3.22 -22.84 8.38
C LYS A 42 -4.53 -22.75 7.60
N GLU A 43 -4.55 -22.12 6.43
CA GLU A 43 -5.63 -22.28 5.45
C GLU A 43 -5.76 -23.77 5.13
N THR A 44 -6.86 -24.38 5.58
CA THR A 44 -7.18 -25.77 5.25
C THR A 44 -8.08 -25.72 4.03
N GLN A 45 -7.54 -26.07 2.85
CA GLN A 45 -8.28 -26.05 1.58
C GLN A 45 -9.51 -26.96 1.67
N LYS A 46 -10.71 -26.37 1.65
CA LYS A 46 -11.99 -27.12 1.62
C LYS A 46 -12.23 -27.62 0.20
N THR A 47 -12.35 -28.93 0.01
CA THR A 47 -12.71 -29.57 -1.25
C THR A 47 -14.15 -30.10 -1.19
N HIS A 48 -14.95 -29.82 -2.22
CA HIS A 48 -16.33 -30.30 -2.38
C HIS A 48 -16.46 -31.16 -3.65
N GLU A 49 -17.24 -32.24 -3.54
CA GLU A 49 -17.54 -33.14 -4.67
C GLU A 49 -18.70 -32.59 -5.51
N ILE A 50 -18.46 -32.38 -6.80
CA ILE A 50 -19.40 -31.70 -7.71
C ILE A 50 -20.65 -32.55 -7.98
N SER A 51 -21.82 -32.04 -7.58
CA SER A 51 -23.13 -32.67 -7.80
C SER A 51 -23.68 -32.45 -9.21
N SER A 52 -24.81 -33.09 -9.54
CA SER A 52 -25.47 -32.92 -10.84
C SER A 52 -26.06 -31.51 -11.02
N GLU A 53 -26.51 -30.90 -9.93
CA GLU A 53 -27.01 -29.53 -9.86
C GLU A 53 -25.87 -28.54 -10.06
N ASP A 54 -24.71 -28.79 -9.46
CA ASP A 54 -23.53 -27.94 -9.58
C ASP A 54 -23.05 -27.88 -11.04
N LYS A 55 -23.06 -29.01 -11.75
CA LYS A 55 -22.75 -29.08 -13.19
C LYS A 55 -23.67 -28.21 -14.04
N LYS A 56 -24.96 -28.12 -13.70
CA LYS A 56 -25.92 -27.26 -14.41
C LYS A 56 -25.57 -25.79 -14.22
N ILE A 57 -25.28 -25.38 -12.98
CA ILE A 57 -24.88 -24.00 -12.67
C ILE A 57 -23.57 -23.65 -13.38
N ILE A 58 -22.56 -24.53 -13.33
CA ILE A 58 -21.29 -24.36 -14.05
C ILE A 58 -21.54 -24.15 -15.55
N GLN A 59 -22.42 -24.94 -16.16
CA GLN A 59 -22.75 -24.79 -17.57
C GLN A 59 -23.44 -23.45 -17.87
N SER A 60 -24.35 -22.98 -17.02
CA SER A 60 -24.99 -21.66 -17.16
C SER A 60 -23.96 -20.53 -17.06
N ILE A 61 -22.99 -20.62 -16.15
CA ILE A 61 -21.88 -19.64 -16.07
C ILE A 61 -21.05 -19.66 -17.36
N LYS A 62 -20.72 -20.84 -17.90
CA LYS A 62 -20.00 -20.98 -19.19
C LYS A 62 -20.77 -20.39 -20.36
N ASN A 63 -22.10 -20.52 -20.34
CA ASN A 63 -23.00 -19.93 -21.32
C ASN A 63 -23.24 -18.42 -21.11
N LYS A 64 -22.60 -17.81 -20.10
CA LYS A 64 -22.74 -16.39 -19.72
C LYS A 64 -24.14 -16.00 -19.24
N GLU A 65 -24.89 -16.96 -18.71
CA GLU A 65 -26.22 -16.75 -18.11
C GLU A 65 -26.10 -16.20 -16.68
N TYR A 66 -25.25 -15.20 -16.47
CA TYR A 66 -24.81 -14.76 -15.14
C TYR A 66 -25.97 -14.25 -14.28
N ASP A 67 -26.90 -13.48 -14.87
CA ASP A 67 -28.03 -12.91 -14.12
C ASP A 67 -28.93 -13.98 -13.51
N GLN A 68 -29.19 -15.05 -14.27
CA GLN A 68 -29.97 -16.19 -13.77
C GLN A 68 -29.24 -16.86 -12.60
N VAL A 69 -27.95 -17.16 -12.78
CA VAL A 69 -27.14 -17.80 -11.73
C VAL A 69 -27.10 -16.94 -10.47
N ILE A 70 -26.90 -15.64 -10.59
CA ILE A 70 -26.85 -14.69 -9.47
C ILE A 70 -28.17 -14.72 -8.69
N GLU A 71 -29.33 -14.65 -9.36
CA GLU A 71 -30.62 -14.67 -8.67
C GLU A 71 -30.90 -16.02 -7.99
N GLU A 72 -30.55 -17.13 -8.62
CA GLU A 72 -30.75 -18.47 -8.06
C GLU A 72 -29.85 -18.74 -6.84
N THR A 73 -28.67 -18.12 -6.78
CA THR A 73 -27.63 -18.45 -5.80
C THR A 73 -27.49 -17.46 -4.64
N ARG A 74 -27.88 -16.18 -4.82
CA ARG A 74 -27.66 -15.11 -3.82
C ARG A 74 -28.21 -15.39 -2.41
N ASN A 75 -29.34 -16.10 -2.31
CA ASN A 75 -30.05 -16.34 -1.05
C ASN A 75 -29.88 -17.77 -0.53
N LEU A 76 -29.06 -18.59 -1.19
CA LEU A 76 -28.83 -19.97 -0.76
C LEU A 76 -28.10 -19.98 0.59
N LYS A 77 -28.52 -20.87 1.49
CA LYS A 77 -27.83 -21.10 2.77
C LYS A 77 -26.60 -22.00 2.62
N ASN A 78 -26.54 -22.76 1.52
CA ASN A 78 -25.42 -23.66 1.23
C ASN A 78 -24.17 -22.84 0.89
N GLU A 79 -23.11 -22.97 1.69
CA GLU A 79 -21.87 -22.21 1.54
C GLU A 79 -21.18 -22.48 0.19
N PHE A 80 -21.08 -23.74 -0.23
CA PHE A 80 -20.49 -24.10 -1.52
C PHE A 80 -21.24 -23.45 -2.69
N LYS A 81 -22.58 -23.49 -2.70
CA LYS A 81 -23.36 -22.89 -3.78
C LYS A 81 -23.36 -21.36 -3.78
N LYS A 82 -22.99 -20.72 -2.66
CA LYS A 82 -22.73 -19.27 -2.65
C LYS A 82 -21.47 -18.89 -3.41
N ASP A 83 -20.50 -19.80 -3.59
CA ASP A 83 -19.34 -19.51 -4.43
C ASP A 83 -19.78 -19.17 -5.86
N TYR A 84 -20.78 -19.85 -6.40
CA TYR A 84 -21.33 -19.55 -7.72
C TYR A 84 -21.93 -18.15 -7.83
N TYR A 85 -22.53 -17.62 -6.75
CA TYR A 85 -22.99 -16.23 -6.71
C TYR A 85 -21.82 -15.26 -6.90
N PHE A 86 -20.73 -15.48 -6.16
CA PHE A 86 -19.55 -14.61 -6.24
C PHE A 86 -18.84 -14.73 -7.60
N ILE A 87 -18.66 -15.95 -8.10
CA ILE A 87 -18.03 -16.22 -9.40
C ILE A 87 -18.85 -15.61 -10.54
N ALA A 88 -20.16 -15.86 -10.58
CA ALA A 88 -21.01 -15.30 -11.63
C ALA A 88 -21.04 -13.76 -11.59
N SER A 89 -21.07 -13.17 -10.39
CA SER A 89 -21.01 -11.71 -10.22
C SER A 89 -19.70 -11.11 -10.71
N ALA A 90 -18.58 -11.78 -10.43
CA ALA A 90 -17.26 -11.39 -10.91
C ALA A 90 -17.15 -11.54 -12.43
N TYR A 91 -17.58 -12.68 -12.98
CA TYR A 91 -17.42 -12.99 -14.40
C TYR A 91 -18.32 -12.12 -15.26
N LYS A 92 -19.52 -11.76 -14.77
CA LYS A 92 -20.36 -10.74 -15.40
C LYS A 92 -19.62 -9.42 -15.58
N LYS A 93 -18.89 -8.97 -14.54
CA LYS A 93 -18.10 -7.73 -14.62
C LYS A 93 -16.88 -7.85 -15.52
N LEU A 94 -16.24 -9.02 -15.57
CA LEU A 94 -15.16 -9.26 -16.52
C LEU A 94 -15.64 -9.27 -17.97
N GLU A 95 -16.87 -9.72 -18.24
CA GLU A 95 -17.44 -9.67 -19.59
C GLU A 95 -17.63 -8.22 -20.07
N GLU A 96 -17.96 -7.28 -19.18
CA GLU A 96 -18.01 -5.84 -19.48
C GLU A 96 -16.63 -5.29 -19.92
N LEU A 97 -15.53 -5.99 -19.63
CA LEU A 97 -14.14 -5.59 -19.92
C LEU A 97 -13.49 -6.36 -21.08
N LYS A 98 -14.21 -7.27 -21.73
CA LYS A 98 -13.63 -8.25 -22.69
C LYS A 98 -12.82 -7.61 -23.83
N ASP A 99 -13.22 -6.42 -24.27
CA ASP A 99 -12.59 -5.67 -25.37
C ASP A 99 -12.12 -4.27 -24.90
N VAL A 100 -11.91 -4.10 -23.59
CA VAL A 100 -11.49 -2.85 -22.97
C VAL A 100 -10.05 -2.98 -22.51
N ASP A 101 -9.19 -2.04 -22.89
CA ASP A 101 -7.81 -2.01 -22.44
C ASP A 101 -7.73 -1.82 -20.91
N VAL A 102 -6.78 -2.52 -20.27
CA VAL A 102 -6.51 -2.39 -18.84
C VAL A 102 -6.02 -0.95 -18.57
N SER A 103 -6.78 -0.17 -17.82
CA SER A 103 -6.48 1.24 -17.55
C SER A 103 -7.01 1.71 -16.19
N LEU A 104 -6.62 2.91 -15.73
CA LEU A 104 -7.12 3.41 -14.45
C LEU A 104 -8.63 3.63 -14.43
N ASP A 105 -9.25 3.85 -15.60
CA ASP A 105 -10.69 4.08 -15.73
C ASP A 105 -11.53 2.85 -15.36
N ASN A 106 -10.95 1.64 -15.46
CA ASN A 106 -11.61 0.38 -15.10
C ASN A 106 -11.05 -0.27 -13.83
N TYR A 107 -10.25 0.47 -13.05
CA TYR A 107 -9.70 0.02 -11.78
C TYR A 107 -10.78 -0.45 -10.79
N ASP A 108 -11.87 0.31 -10.67
CA ASP A 108 -12.97 -0.03 -9.76
C ASP A 108 -13.66 -1.34 -10.15
N THR A 109 -13.72 -1.65 -11.44
CA THR A 109 -14.27 -2.92 -11.93
C THR A 109 -13.36 -4.08 -11.56
N TYR A 110 -12.05 -3.97 -11.80
CA TYR A 110 -11.10 -5.02 -11.43
C TYR A 110 -11.05 -5.26 -9.91
N THR A 111 -11.11 -4.21 -9.10
CA THR A 111 -11.16 -4.34 -7.63
C THR A 111 -12.47 -4.94 -7.12
N TYR A 112 -13.61 -4.61 -7.74
CA TYR A 112 -14.87 -5.30 -7.47
C TYR A 112 -14.77 -6.80 -7.76
N VAL A 113 -14.20 -7.15 -8.93
CA VAL A 113 -13.99 -8.56 -9.32
C VAL A 113 -13.13 -9.26 -8.28
N ASP A 114 -12.02 -8.65 -7.86
CA ASP A 114 -11.13 -9.21 -6.83
C ASP A 114 -11.87 -9.47 -5.52
N ALA A 115 -12.63 -8.48 -5.05
CA ALA A 115 -13.41 -8.58 -3.81
C ALA A 115 -14.51 -9.64 -3.87
N MET A 116 -15.04 -9.96 -5.05
CA MET A 116 -15.97 -11.07 -5.23
C MET A 116 -15.23 -12.42 -5.25
N LEU A 117 -14.15 -12.54 -6.03
CA LEU A 117 -13.38 -13.79 -6.13
C LEU A 117 -12.70 -14.17 -4.81
N ASP A 118 -12.30 -13.19 -3.98
CA ASP A 118 -11.72 -13.45 -2.66
C ASP A 118 -12.73 -14.02 -1.65
N LYS A 119 -14.04 -13.87 -1.88
CA LYS A 119 -15.11 -14.46 -1.04
C LYS A 119 -15.42 -15.91 -1.39
N VAL A 120 -14.81 -16.46 -2.44
CA VAL A 120 -14.99 -17.86 -2.82
C VAL A 120 -14.22 -18.76 -1.85
N ASP A 121 -14.95 -19.62 -1.15
CA ASP A 121 -14.38 -20.47 -0.10
C ASP A 121 -13.73 -21.73 -0.69
N HIS A 122 -14.36 -22.35 -1.70
CA HIS A 122 -13.94 -23.65 -2.25
C HIS A 122 -13.19 -23.48 -3.58
N LYS A 123 -12.16 -22.63 -3.59
CA LYS A 123 -11.40 -22.20 -4.78
C LYS A 123 -10.99 -23.34 -5.72
N ASN A 124 -10.47 -24.44 -5.17
CA ASN A 124 -9.99 -25.60 -5.94
C ASN A 124 -11.13 -26.47 -6.51
N SER A 125 -12.36 -26.29 -6.05
CA SER A 125 -13.52 -27.03 -6.59
C SER A 125 -14.12 -26.37 -7.83
N HIS A 126 -13.59 -25.23 -8.28
CA HIS A 126 -14.11 -24.47 -9.43
C HIS A 126 -13.14 -24.45 -10.63
N GLU A 127 -12.33 -25.50 -10.78
CA GLU A 127 -11.38 -25.66 -11.91
C GLU A 127 -12.08 -25.60 -13.28
N ASP A 128 -13.29 -26.18 -13.39
CA ASP A 128 -14.08 -26.17 -14.62
C ASP A 128 -14.45 -24.75 -15.10
N LEU A 129 -14.36 -23.74 -14.24
CA LEU A 129 -14.63 -22.34 -14.54
C LEU A 129 -13.36 -21.50 -14.70
N ASP A 130 -12.18 -22.13 -14.73
CA ASP A 130 -10.88 -21.46 -14.77
C ASP A 130 -10.73 -20.42 -13.63
N PHE A 131 -11.31 -20.72 -12.46
CA PHE A 131 -11.43 -19.78 -11.33
C PHE A 131 -10.07 -19.23 -10.89
N LEU A 132 -9.12 -20.11 -10.61
CA LEU A 132 -7.79 -19.72 -10.11
C LEU A 132 -7.04 -18.87 -11.15
N GLN A 133 -7.11 -19.25 -12.43
CA GLN A 133 -6.49 -18.49 -13.51
C GLN A 133 -7.12 -17.10 -13.63
N THR A 134 -8.44 -17.01 -13.54
CA THR A 134 -9.17 -15.74 -13.60
C THR A 134 -8.80 -14.83 -12.42
N GLN A 135 -8.74 -15.38 -11.21
CA GLN A 135 -8.31 -14.65 -10.01
C GLN A 135 -6.88 -14.11 -10.16
N ASP A 136 -5.94 -14.95 -10.61
CA ASP A 136 -4.55 -14.55 -10.80
C ASP A 136 -4.39 -13.47 -11.87
N ASN A 137 -5.12 -13.59 -12.99
CA ASN A 137 -5.09 -12.59 -14.05
C ASN A 137 -5.67 -11.25 -13.58
N ASN A 138 -6.77 -11.27 -12.82
CA ASN A 138 -7.35 -10.07 -12.22
C ASN A 138 -6.36 -9.37 -11.27
N LYS A 139 -5.69 -10.13 -10.40
CA LYS A 139 -4.66 -9.60 -9.49
C LYS A 139 -3.48 -8.99 -10.24
N LYS A 140 -3.04 -9.59 -11.35
CA LYS A 140 -1.99 -9.01 -12.21
C LYS A 140 -2.42 -7.67 -12.79
N ASN A 141 -3.66 -7.55 -13.26
CA ASN A 141 -4.19 -6.29 -13.78
C ASN A 141 -4.21 -5.21 -12.69
N ILE A 142 -4.72 -5.51 -11.49
CA ILE A 142 -4.72 -4.58 -10.36
C ILE A 142 -3.30 -4.12 -10.02
N ASN A 143 -2.35 -5.06 -9.90
CA ASN A 143 -0.97 -4.72 -9.58
C ASN A 143 -0.32 -3.83 -10.65
N ALA A 144 -0.60 -4.08 -11.94
CA ALA A 144 -0.12 -3.25 -13.03
C ALA A 144 -0.69 -1.83 -12.95
N LEU A 145 -1.99 -1.70 -12.66
CA LEU A 145 -2.68 -0.42 -12.50
C LEU A 145 -2.16 0.38 -11.28
N GLN A 146 -1.95 -0.29 -10.15
CA GLN A 146 -1.38 0.34 -8.95
C GLN A 146 0.05 0.82 -9.19
N LYS A 147 0.86 0.03 -9.90
CA LYS A 147 2.20 0.44 -10.28
C LYS A 147 2.16 1.69 -11.17
N GLY A 148 1.36 1.68 -12.23
CA GLY A 148 1.22 2.83 -13.13
C GLY A 148 0.74 4.10 -12.40
N LYS A 149 -0.19 3.96 -11.44
CA LYS A 149 -0.64 5.07 -10.58
C LYS A 149 0.51 5.64 -9.74
N ASN A 150 1.32 4.78 -9.14
CA ASN A 150 2.46 5.22 -8.32
C ASN A 150 3.53 5.91 -9.19
N ASP A 151 3.82 5.37 -10.37
CA ASP A 151 4.76 5.96 -11.31
C ASP A 151 4.31 7.37 -11.73
N GLN A 152 3.00 7.56 -12.01
CA GLN A 152 2.43 8.88 -12.33
C GLN A 152 2.49 9.87 -11.16
N ILE A 153 2.25 9.39 -9.93
CA ILE A 153 2.35 10.21 -8.71
C ILE A 153 3.81 10.64 -8.51
N GLU A 154 4.77 9.73 -8.67
CA GLU A 154 6.19 10.04 -8.53
C GLU A 154 6.65 11.08 -9.56
N GLU A 155 6.19 10.99 -10.81
CA GLU A 155 6.45 11.99 -11.84
C GLU A 155 5.87 13.36 -11.47
N ASN A 156 4.62 13.40 -11.00
CA ASN A 156 3.97 14.64 -10.58
C ASN A 156 4.68 15.29 -9.39
N ILE A 157 5.14 14.49 -8.42
CA ILE A 157 5.93 14.96 -7.29
C ILE A 157 7.24 15.57 -7.79
N LYS A 158 7.99 14.87 -8.64
CA LYS A 158 9.25 15.38 -9.20
C LYS A 158 9.06 16.68 -9.96
N GLU A 159 7.99 16.80 -10.76
CA GLU A 159 7.72 18.04 -11.47
C GLU A 159 7.33 19.16 -10.50
N SER A 160 6.53 18.87 -9.46
CA SER A 160 6.18 19.86 -8.43
C SER A 160 7.40 20.36 -7.65
N GLU A 161 8.30 19.46 -7.22
CA GLU A 161 9.56 19.80 -6.54
C GLU A 161 10.46 20.64 -7.43
N LYS A 162 10.52 20.31 -8.73
CA LYS A 162 11.29 21.09 -9.70
C LYS A 162 10.72 22.49 -9.90
N VAL A 163 9.40 22.63 -9.92
CA VAL A 163 8.71 23.94 -9.99
C VAL A 163 8.99 24.76 -8.73
N GLU A 164 8.82 24.18 -7.54
CA GLU A 164 9.12 24.84 -6.26
C GLU A 164 10.59 25.27 -6.18
N ARG A 165 11.51 24.37 -6.53
CA ARG A 165 12.93 24.67 -6.60
C ARG A 165 13.22 25.81 -7.56
N SER A 166 12.66 25.78 -8.78
CA SER A 166 12.89 26.85 -9.76
C SER A 166 12.38 28.21 -9.28
N THR A 167 11.26 28.22 -8.57
CA THR A 167 10.66 29.41 -7.96
C THR A 167 11.56 29.97 -6.85
N ALA A 168 12.05 29.11 -5.95
CA ALA A 168 12.97 29.51 -4.89
C ALA A 168 14.28 30.10 -5.45
N ILE A 169 14.82 29.49 -6.52
CA ILE A 169 16.02 30.01 -7.21
C ILE A 169 15.75 31.37 -7.83
N GLU A 170 14.61 31.57 -8.49
CA GLU A 170 14.25 32.84 -9.10
C GLU A 170 14.07 33.94 -8.05
N GLU A 171 13.39 33.64 -6.94
CA GLU A 171 13.25 34.55 -5.80
C GLU A 171 14.63 34.98 -5.27
N ARG A 172 15.54 34.04 -5.04
CA ARG A 172 16.91 34.34 -4.57
C ARG A 172 17.73 35.10 -5.60
N THR A 173 17.55 34.82 -6.88
CA THR A 173 18.23 35.55 -7.97
C THR A 173 17.83 37.03 -7.95
N ASN A 174 16.56 37.32 -7.66
CA ASN A 174 16.04 38.68 -7.55
C ASN A 174 16.36 39.35 -6.20
N ASN A 175 16.51 38.57 -5.13
CA ASN A 175 16.86 39.04 -3.79
C ASN A 175 18.00 38.22 -3.15
N PRO A 176 19.25 38.41 -3.61
CA PRO A 176 20.41 37.61 -3.16
C PRO A 176 20.67 37.75 -1.65
N GLN A 177 20.99 36.64 -1.00
CA GLN A 177 21.37 36.59 0.43
C GLN A 177 22.87 36.39 0.62
N ASN A 178 23.35 36.30 1.86
CA ASN A 178 24.76 36.01 2.11
C ASN A 178 25.09 34.55 1.77
N VAL A 179 26.29 34.32 1.27
CA VAL A 179 26.86 32.98 1.03
C VAL A 179 28.08 32.78 1.91
N SER A 180 28.34 31.53 2.29
CA SER A 180 29.48 31.14 3.12
C SER A 180 30.23 29.97 2.49
N VAL A 181 31.55 29.96 2.65
CA VAL A 181 32.39 28.81 2.29
C VAL A 181 31.86 27.56 3.00
N GLY A 182 31.75 26.45 2.28
CA GLY A 182 31.16 25.20 2.74
C GLY A 182 29.74 24.94 2.24
N MET A 183 29.04 25.97 1.73
CA MET A 183 27.71 25.75 1.12
C MET A 183 27.80 24.88 -0.13
N THR A 184 26.85 23.99 -0.29
CA THR A 184 26.60 23.25 -1.52
C THR A 184 26.11 24.18 -2.63
N LYS A 185 26.22 23.72 -3.88
CA LYS A 185 25.60 24.41 -5.03
C LYS A 185 24.11 24.66 -4.82
N GLU A 186 23.40 23.71 -4.20
CA GLU A 186 21.97 23.83 -3.97
C GLU A 186 21.68 24.95 -2.97
N GLU A 187 22.33 24.95 -1.81
CA GLU A 187 22.18 26.01 -0.80
C GLU A 187 22.50 27.40 -1.39
N VAL A 188 23.53 27.52 -2.24
CA VAL A 188 23.81 28.79 -2.93
C VAL A 188 22.67 29.22 -3.86
N LEU A 189 22.02 28.28 -4.54
CA LEU A 189 20.93 28.55 -5.47
C LEU A 189 19.61 28.89 -4.74
N ILE A 190 19.25 28.19 -3.66
CA ILE A 190 17.94 28.34 -3.00
C ILE A 190 17.97 29.18 -1.71
N GLU A 191 19.13 29.37 -1.10
CA GLU A 191 19.31 30.14 0.14
C GLU A 191 20.32 31.29 0.01
N GLY A 192 21.20 31.25 -1.00
CA GLY A 192 22.29 32.20 -1.20
C GLY A 192 22.05 33.23 -2.30
N TRP A 193 22.97 33.28 -3.28
CA TRP A 193 22.97 34.28 -4.35
C TRP A 193 21.99 33.99 -5.48
N GLY A 194 21.36 32.82 -5.51
CA GLY A 194 20.51 32.44 -6.61
C GLY A 194 21.30 32.08 -7.86
N LYS A 195 20.66 32.20 -9.03
CA LYS A 195 21.19 31.75 -10.31
C LYS A 195 22.37 32.61 -10.78
N PRO A 196 23.53 32.02 -11.14
CA PRO A 196 24.62 32.75 -11.76
C PRO A 196 24.29 33.13 -13.21
N GLU A 197 24.96 34.16 -13.72
CA GLU A 197 24.86 34.52 -15.14
C GLU A 197 25.59 33.51 -16.04
N LYS A 198 26.69 32.95 -15.53
CA LYS A 198 27.51 32.00 -16.25
C LYS A 198 28.20 31.04 -15.29
N VAL A 199 28.23 29.77 -15.66
CA VAL A 199 29.02 28.73 -15.00
C VAL A 199 30.10 28.26 -15.95
N LYS A 200 31.35 28.17 -15.47
CA LYS A 200 32.44 27.49 -16.15
C LYS A 200 32.83 26.27 -15.33
N THR A 201 32.87 25.11 -15.97
CA THR A 201 33.20 23.83 -15.30
C THR A 201 34.48 23.26 -15.90
N THR A 202 35.36 22.78 -15.03
CA THR A 202 36.57 22.05 -15.36
C THR A 202 36.57 20.73 -14.60
N GLN A 203 36.60 19.61 -15.32
CA GLN A 203 36.73 18.28 -14.74
C GLN A 203 38.18 17.82 -14.89
N THR A 204 38.81 17.42 -13.78
CA THR A 204 40.11 16.72 -13.78
C THR A 204 39.90 15.27 -13.36
N ALA A 205 40.99 14.49 -13.31
CA ALA A 205 40.96 13.09 -12.87
C ALA A 205 40.42 12.94 -11.44
N ASP A 206 40.74 13.89 -10.56
CA ASP A 206 40.50 13.76 -9.11
C ASP A 206 39.45 14.75 -8.57
N GLN A 207 39.08 15.78 -9.33
CA GLN A 207 38.15 16.81 -8.86
C GLN A 207 37.38 17.52 -9.96
N THR A 208 36.21 18.05 -9.59
CA THR A 208 35.40 18.97 -10.40
C THR A 208 35.55 20.37 -9.83
N LEU A 209 35.99 21.31 -10.66
CA LEU A 209 36.07 22.72 -10.33
C LEU A 209 35.02 23.51 -11.11
N GLU A 210 34.30 24.41 -10.45
CA GLU A 210 33.38 25.33 -11.11
C GLU A 210 33.62 26.77 -10.68
N GLN A 211 33.48 27.68 -11.64
CA GLN A 211 33.42 29.12 -11.40
C GLN A 211 32.04 29.62 -11.81
N TRP A 212 31.32 30.18 -10.85
CA TRP A 212 30.03 30.82 -11.04
C TRP A 212 30.23 32.34 -11.06
N ILE A 213 29.77 32.97 -12.13
CA ILE A 213 29.95 34.39 -12.42
C ILE A 213 28.63 35.11 -12.20
N TYR A 214 28.66 36.18 -11.41
CA TYR A 214 27.53 37.04 -11.11
C TYR A 214 27.81 38.48 -11.55
N LYS A 215 26.75 39.29 -11.64
CA LYS A 215 26.83 40.73 -11.92
C LYS A 215 27.76 41.44 -10.92
N GLY A 216 28.41 42.51 -11.40
CA GLY A 216 29.24 43.36 -10.56
C GLY A 216 30.60 42.75 -10.20
N ASN A 217 31.16 41.92 -11.09
CA ASN A 217 32.47 41.26 -10.92
C ASN A 217 32.57 40.35 -9.69
N LYS A 218 31.46 39.71 -9.32
CA LYS A 218 31.41 38.76 -8.20
C LYS A 218 31.52 37.33 -8.70
N TYR A 219 32.26 36.50 -7.97
CA TYR A 219 32.53 35.11 -8.35
C TYR A 219 32.42 34.16 -7.16
N LEU A 220 31.86 32.98 -7.42
CA LEU A 220 31.88 31.84 -6.50
C LEU A 220 32.67 30.71 -7.15
N TYR A 221 33.55 30.06 -6.38
CA TYR A 221 34.31 28.91 -6.84
C TYR A 221 33.89 27.68 -6.05
N PHE A 222 33.56 26.62 -6.76
CA PHE A 222 33.18 25.35 -6.17
C PHE A 222 34.23 24.29 -6.47
N GLU A 223 34.50 23.46 -5.48
CA GLU A 223 35.30 22.25 -5.59
C GLU A 223 34.44 21.07 -5.16
N ASN A 224 34.27 20.09 -6.06
CA ASN A 224 33.48 18.88 -5.84
C ASN A 224 32.06 19.14 -5.30
N GLY A 225 31.41 20.22 -5.74
CA GLY A 225 30.06 20.55 -5.28
C GLY A 225 29.98 21.56 -4.15
N ILE A 226 31.09 21.90 -3.53
CA ILE A 226 31.15 22.71 -2.30
C ILE A 226 31.83 24.05 -2.58
N LEU A 227 31.21 25.14 -2.12
CA LEU A 227 31.71 26.50 -2.24
C LEU A 227 33.02 26.64 -1.46
N SER A 228 34.13 26.84 -2.16
CA SER A 228 35.47 26.94 -1.58
C SER A 228 35.99 28.38 -1.51
N THR A 229 35.53 29.28 -2.39
CA THR A 229 36.01 30.67 -2.42
C THR A 229 34.92 31.63 -2.90
N ILE A 230 34.87 32.80 -2.25
CA ILE A 230 33.98 33.92 -2.59
C ILE A 230 34.86 35.13 -2.97
N SER A 231 34.61 35.73 -4.14
CA SER A 231 35.34 36.92 -4.62
C SER A 231 34.35 38.05 -4.91
N TYR A 232 34.69 39.25 -4.42
CA TYR A 232 33.91 40.49 -4.58
C TYR A 232 34.64 41.52 -5.43
#